data_AF-A0A7D4Q8X5-F1
#
_entry.id   AF-A0A7D4Q8X5-F1
#
_cell.length_a   1.000
_cell.length_b   1.000
_cell.length_c   1.000
_cell.angle_alpha   90.00
_cell.angle_beta   90.00
_cell.angle_gamma   90.00
#
_symmetry.space_group_name_H-M   'P 1'
#
loop_
_entity.id
_entity.type
_entity.pdbx_description
1 polymer ?
#
loop_
_entity_poly.entity_id
_entity_poly.type
_entity_poly.pdbx_seq_one_letter_code
_entity_poly.pdbx_strand_id
1 'polypeptide(L)' 'MNAFYKKLTQFGTLVHHTSHEKKLDMANYFTVMHPAHPIIMDEEDTRPAIRFKERCPQSVKREVAALWKTVFG' A
#
# COMPACT_ATOMS: atom_id res chain seq x y z
N MET A 1 -1.81 19.49 -0.81
CA MET A 1 -1.88 18.02 -0.96
C MET A 1 -1.63 17.39 0.40
N ASN A 2 -2.60 16.62 0.95
CA ASN A 2 -2.52 15.99 2.29
C ASN A 2 -1.28 15.06 2.40
N ALA A 3 -0.62 15.05 3.56
CA ALA A 3 0.54 14.19 3.84
C ALA A 3 0.26 12.71 3.58
N PHE A 4 -0.98 12.28 3.85
CA PHE A 4 -1.47 10.95 3.53
C PHE A 4 -1.39 10.62 2.03
N TYR A 5 -1.90 11.50 1.17
CA TYR A 5 -1.86 11.29 -0.28
C TYR A 5 -0.43 11.30 -0.82
N LYS A 6 0.48 12.09 -0.23
CA LYS A 6 1.91 12.04 -0.57
C LYS A 6 2.52 10.66 -0.28
N LYS A 7 2.22 10.09 0.89
CA LYS A 7 2.65 8.73 1.25
C LYS A 7 2.06 7.68 0.29
N LEU A 8 0.77 7.77 -0.04
CA LEU A 8 0.16 6.85 -1.02
C LEU A 8 0.80 6.96 -2.41
N THR A 9 1.07 8.17 -2.89
CA THR A 9 1.79 8.37 -4.16
C THR A 9 3.17 7.73 -4.10
N GLN A 10 3.92 7.94 -3.02
CA GLN A 10 5.24 7.34 -2.84
C GLN A 10 5.17 5.80 -2.84
N PHE A 11 4.20 5.22 -2.14
CA PHE A 11 3.97 3.77 -2.15
C PHE A 11 3.61 3.25 -3.54
N GLY A 12 2.73 3.95 -4.27
CA GLY A 12 2.39 3.60 -5.66
C GLY A 12 3.61 3.61 -6.58
N THR A 13 4.47 4.62 -6.47
CA THR A 13 5.74 4.70 -7.22
C THR A 13 6.66 3.52 -6.91
N LEU A 14 6.81 3.17 -5.63
CA LEU A 14 7.63 2.03 -5.21
C LEU A 14 7.11 0.70 -5.77
N VAL A 15 5.81 0.46 -5.65
CA VAL A 15 5.18 -0.76 -6.21
C VAL A 15 5.36 -0.82 -7.71
N HIS A 16 5.18 0.28 -8.43
CA HIS A 16 5.37 0.33 -9.88
C HIS A 16 6.81 0.02 -10.28
N HIS A 17 7.79 0.59 -9.57
CA HIS A 17 9.21 0.32 -9.81
C HIS A 17 9.56 -1.16 -9.61
N THR A 18 9.19 -1.72 -8.45
CA THR A 18 9.47 -3.13 -8.14
C THR A 18 8.71 -4.08 -9.06
N SER A 19 7.49 -3.73 -9.46
CA SER A 19 6.71 -4.47 -10.44
C SER A 19 7.43 -4.57 -11.79
N HIS A 20 8.04 -3.47 -12.24
CA HIS A 20 8.81 -3.44 -13.48
C HIS A 20 10.11 -4.27 -13.38
N GLU A 21 10.87 -4.12 -12.29
CA GLU A 21 12.10 -4.89 -12.05
C GLU A 21 11.84 -6.41 -12.04
N LYS A 22 10.73 -6.83 -11.42
CA LYS A 22 10.37 -8.25 -11.30
C LYS A 22 9.54 -8.77 -12.46
N LYS A 23 9.22 -7.92 -13.45
CA LYS A 23 8.33 -8.23 -14.57
C LYS A 23 7.01 -8.87 -14.12
N LEU A 24 6.44 -8.36 -13.03
CA LEU A 24 5.25 -8.90 -12.40
C LEU A 24 4.32 -7.77 -11.98
N ASP A 25 3.09 -7.76 -12.47
CA ASP A 25 2.10 -6.75 -12.11
C ASP A 25 1.60 -6.96 -10.68
N MET A 26 2.26 -6.27 -9.73
CA MET A 26 1.99 -6.40 -8.31
C MET A 26 0.64 -5.77 -7.92
N ALA A 27 0.17 -4.77 -8.68
CA ALA A 27 -1.07 -4.05 -8.39
C ALA A 27 -2.30 -4.98 -8.47
N ASN A 28 -2.21 -6.05 -9.26
CA ASN A 28 -3.29 -7.03 -9.37
C ASN A 28 -3.52 -7.86 -8.11
N TYR A 29 -2.62 -7.83 -7.12
CA TYR A 29 -2.65 -8.75 -5.97
C TYR A 29 -3.13 -8.13 -4.66
N PHE A 30 -3.36 -6.83 -4.62
CA PHE A 30 -3.79 -6.15 -3.40
C PHE A 30 -4.72 -4.96 -3.68
N THR A 31 -5.30 -4.42 -2.63
CA THR A 31 -6.12 -3.21 -2.65
C THR A 31 -5.80 -2.39 -1.42
N VAL A 32 -5.66 -1.09 -1.59
CA VAL A 32 -5.48 -0.16 -0.48
C VAL A 32 -6.85 0.32 -0.04
N MET A 33 -7.19 0.08 1.22
CA MET A 33 -8.41 0.54 1.85
C MET A 33 -8.17 1.90 2.48
N HIS A 34 -9.00 2.87 2.10
CA HIS A 34 -9.01 4.22 2.66
C HIS A 34 -10.20 4.35 3.61
N PRO A 35 -10.04 4.88 4.83
CA PRO A 35 -11.19 5.16 5.70
C PRO A 35 -12.05 6.27 5.06
N ALA A 36 -13.36 6.02 4.85
CA ALA A 36 -14.24 6.91 4.08
C ALA A 36 -14.34 8.34 4.66
N HIS A 37 -14.20 8.48 5.97
CA HIS A 37 -14.16 9.75 6.68
C HIS A 37 -13.08 9.64 7.77
N PRO A 38 -11.83 10.07 7.51
CA PRO A 38 -10.86 10.22 8.59
C PRO A 38 -11.33 11.40 9.43
N ILE A 39 -12.24 11.17 10.38
CA ILE A 39 -12.51 12.12 11.44
C ILE A 39 -11.21 12.19 12.22
N ILE A 40 -10.49 13.29 12.07
CA ILE A 40 -9.20 13.54 12.72
C ILE A 40 -9.50 13.76 14.21
N MET A 41 -9.77 12.68 14.93
CA MET A 41 -9.90 12.67 16.38
C MET A 41 -8.74 11.89 17.01
N ASP A 42 -8.26 10.84 16.34
CA ASP A 42 -7.09 10.07 16.75
C ASP A 42 -6.21 9.70 15.53
N GLU A 43 -4.89 9.85 15.67
CA GLU A 43 -3.91 9.55 14.62
C GLU A 43 -3.84 8.05 14.26
N GLU A 44 -4.32 7.16 15.12
CA GLU A 44 -4.21 5.71 14.95
C GLU A 44 -5.24 5.12 13.96
N ASP A 45 -6.45 5.68 13.88
CA ASP A 45 -7.56 5.14 13.07
C ASP A 45 -7.60 5.68 11.63
N THR A 46 -6.66 6.57 11.28
CA THR A 46 -6.51 7.12 9.92
C THR A 46 -5.49 6.36 9.08
N ARG A 47 -4.89 5.29 9.63
CA ARG A 47 -3.90 4.48 8.90
C ARG A 47 -4.58 3.71 7.78
N PRO A 48 -4.13 3.84 6.53
CA PRO A 48 -4.66 3.04 5.45
C PRO A 48 -4.32 1.57 5.72
N ALA A 49 -5.08 0.65 5.15
CA ALA A 49 -4.84 -0.78 5.28
C ALA A 49 -4.65 -1.41 3.90
N ILE A 50 -3.70 -2.34 3.76
CA ILE A 50 -3.62 -3.17 2.57
C ILE A 50 -4.41 -4.45 2.78
N ARG A 51 -5.31 -4.74 1.85
CA ARG A 51 -5.95 -6.04 1.72
C ARG A 51 -5.36 -6.79 0.54
N PHE A 52 -4.81 -7.98 0.80
CA PHE A 52 -4.34 -8.87 -0.26
C PHE A 52 -5.49 -9.71 -0.82
N LYS A 53 -5.48 -9.98 -2.13
CA LYS A 53 -6.43 -10.90 -2.77
C LYS A 53 -6.10 -12.34 -2.39
N GLU A 54 -7.10 -13.23 -2.36
CA GLU A 54 -6.95 -14.63 -1.93
C GLU A 54 -5.86 -15.40 -2.68
N ARG A 55 -5.68 -15.14 -3.99
CA ARG A 55 -4.69 -15.80 -4.84
C ARG A 55 -3.35 -15.05 -4.94
N CYS A 56 -3.04 -14.18 -3.98
CA CYS A 56 -1.77 -13.45 -3.95
C CYS A 56 -0.61 -14.39 -3.62
N PRO A 57 0.42 -14.51 -4.49
CA PRO A 57 1.61 -15.28 -4.18
C PRO A 57 2.28 -14.76 -2.90
N GLN A 58 2.75 -15.68 -2.05
CA GLN A 58 3.35 -15.31 -0.77
C GLN A 58 4.59 -14.42 -0.93
N SER A 59 5.35 -14.58 -2.02
CA SER A 59 6.47 -13.71 -2.37
C SER A 59 6.04 -12.26 -2.57
N VAL A 60 5.00 -12.03 -3.40
CA VAL A 60 4.41 -10.72 -3.65
C VAL A 60 3.84 -10.13 -2.36
N LYS A 61 3.17 -10.94 -1.56
CA LYS A 61 2.61 -10.49 -0.27
C LYS A 61 3.70 -9.95 0.66
N ARG A 62 4.82 -10.66 0.79
CA ARG A 62 5.97 -10.23 1.60
C ARG A 62 6.59 -8.95 1.06
N GLU A 63 6.76 -8.86 -0.26
CA GLU A 63 7.32 -7.70 -0.94
C GLU A 63 6.49 -6.44 -0.69
N VAL A 64 5.20 -6.51 -1.00
CA VAL A 64 4.27 -5.39 -0.88
C VAL A 64 4.12 -4.99 0.58
N ALA A 65 4.11 -5.95 1.52
CA ALA A 65 4.11 -5.66 2.95
C ALA A 65 5.39 -4.95 3.42
N ALA A 66 6.56 -5.32 2.89
CA ALA A 66 7.81 -4.63 3.18
C ALA A 66 7.79 -3.18 2.67
N LEU A 67 7.39 -2.97 1.40
CA LEU A 67 7.24 -1.64 0.80
C LEU A 67 6.23 -0.78 1.58
N TRP A 68 5.14 -1.38 2.06
CA TRP A 68 4.16 -0.68 2.88
C TRP A 68 4.73 -0.19 4.19
N LYS A 69 5.47 -1.06 4.90
CA LYS A 69 6.13 -0.71 6.16
C LYS A 69 7.16 0.42 5.96
N THR A 70 7.84 0.47 4.82
CA THR A 70 8.77 1.57 4.52
C THR A 70 8.09 2.94 4.43
N VAL A 71 6.82 3.00 3.99
CA VAL A 71 6.11 4.25 3.74
C VAL A 71 5.18 4.65 4.89
N PHE A 72 4.52 3.67 5.50
CA PHE A 72 3.47 3.86 6.50
C PHE A 72 3.81 3.28 7.88
N GLY A 73 4.89 2.52 8.01
CA GLY A 73 5.36 1.95 9.28
C GLY A 73 6.30 2.84 10.07
#